data_AF-L1I8P1-F1
#
_entry.id   AF-L1I8P1-F1
#
_cell.length_a   1.000
_cell.length_b   1.000
_cell.length_c   1.000
_cell.angle_alpha   90.00
_cell.angle_beta   90.00
_cell.angle_gamma   90.00
#
_symmetry.space_group_name_H-M   'P 1'
#
loop_
_entity.id
_entity.type
_entity.pdbx_description
1 polymer ?
#
loop_
_entity_poly.entity_id
_entity_poly.type
_entity_poly.pdbx_seq_one_letter_code
_entity_poly.pdbx_strand_id
1 'polypeptide(L)'
;RLEVVVESARHLPKMDTMGTCDAYCVINYSGEERKSSVKKNTYSPDWGERLDFEVEGGGEVKEMTVDVWDYDMVGSNDKVGSVRISAAEL
;
A
#
# COMPACT_ATOMS: atom_id res chain seq x y z
N ARG A 1 -8.37 17.13 4.10
CA ARG A 1 -8.18 16.15 3.02
C ARG A 1 -6.70 15.90 2.88
N LEU A 2 -6.28 14.65 2.96
CA LEU A 2 -4.90 14.22 2.73
C LEU A 2 -4.87 13.50 1.39
N GLU A 3 -3.91 13.88 0.55
CA GLU A 3 -3.68 13.27 -0.75
C GLU A 3 -2.43 12.40 -0.66
N VAL A 4 -2.57 11.13 -1.01
CA VAL A 4 -1.45 10.20 -1.08
C VAL A 4 -1.32 9.70 -2.50
N VAL A 5 -0.14 9.86 -3.09
CA VAL A 5 0.18 9.33 -4.42
C VAL A 5 1.03 8.07 -4.25
N VAL A 6 0.46 6.94 -4.64
CA VAL A 6 1.17 5.67 -4.73
C VAL A 6 1.87 5.63 -6.07
N GLU A 7 3.15 6.03 -6.08
CA GLU A 7 3.97 6.07 -7.28
C GLU A 7 4.35 4.65 -7.74
N SER A 8 5.33 4.04 -7.08
CA SER A 8 5.90 2.78 -7.51
C SER A 8 6.67 2.06 -6.41
N ALA A 9 6.95 0.78 -6.60
CA ALA A 9 7.90 0.01 -5.78
C ALA A 9 8.91 -0.71 -6.68
N ARG A 10 10.05 -1.10 -6.11
CA ARG A 10 11.13 -1.78 -6.84
C ARG A 10 11.70 -2.90 -5.98
N HIS A 11 12.20 -3.94 -6.64
CA HIS A 11 12.88 -5.06 -5.99
C HIS A 11 12.04 -5.79 -4.93
N LEU A 12 10.74 -5.97 -5.19
CA LEU A 12 9.90 -6.77 -4.30
C LEU A 12 10.45 -8.21 -4.20
N PRO A 13 10.41 -8.84 -3.01
CA PRO A 13 10.87 -10.20 -2.82
C PRO A 13 10.01 -11.19 -3.61
N LYS A 14 10.59 -12.38 -3.88
CA LYS A 14 9.80 -13.51 -4.37
C LYS A 14 8.98 -14.07 -3.21
N MET A 15 7.67 -13.92 -3.29
CA MET A 15 6.75 -14.51 -2.32
C MET A 15 6.49 -15.99 -2.65
N ASP A 16 6.37 -16.33 -3.94
CA ASP A 16 6.10 -17.69 -4.41
C ASP A 16 7.31 -18.45 -4.99
N THR A 17 7.33 -19.77 -4.75
CA THR A 17 8.29 -20.73 -5.33
C THR A 17 8.22 -20.82 -6.85
N MET A 18 7.05 -20.55 -7.44
CA MET A 18 6.82 -20.49 -8.89
C MET A 18 5.85 -19.35 -9.21
N GLY A 19 6.29 -18.10 -9.01
CA GLY A 19 5.42 -16.96 -9.27
C GLY A 19 6.15 -15.62 -9.20
N THR A 20 5.58 -14.65 -9.90
CA THR A 20 5.85 -13.21 -9.77
C THR A 20 4.79 -12.59 -8.87
N CYS A 21 5.08 -11.46 -8.24
CA CYS A 21 4.14 -10.79 -7.34
C CYS A 21 3.01 -10.08 -8.11
N ASP A 22 1.77 -10.24 -7.67
CA ASP A 22 0.59 -9.47 -8.05
C ASP A 22 0.37 -8.32 -7.03
N ALA A 23 1.23 -7.31 -7.12
CA ALA A 23 1.39 -6.31 -6.07
C ALA A 23 0.26 -5.26 -6.00
N TYR A 24 -0.22 -4.97 -4.78
CA TYR A 24 -1.05 -3.80 -4.48
C TYR A 24 -0.68 -3.17 -3.13
N CYS A 25 -0.98 -1.88 -2.98
CA CYS A 25 -0.77 -1.13 -1.74
C CYS A 25 -2.08 -1.02 -0.96
N VAL A 26 -2.00 -1.18 0.35
CA VAL A 26 -3.05 -0.86 1.32
C VAL A 26 -2.53 0.27 2.20
N ILE A 27 -3.23 1.40 2.18
CA ILE A 27 -2.90 2.56 3.01
C ILE A 27 -3.98 2.70 4.06
N ASN A 28 -3.57 2.63 5.33
CA ASN A 28 -4.42 2.97 6.45
C ASN A 28 -3.99 4.33 7.02
N TYR A 29 -4.95 5.22 7.16
CA TYR A 29 -4.75 6.51 7.80
C TYR A 29 -5.96 6.81 8.68
N SER A 30 -5.73 7.01 9.98
CA SER A 30 -6.79 7.35 10.92
C SER A 30 -7.97 6.35 10.99
N GLY A 31 -7.72 5.08 10.68
CA GLY A 31 -8.76 4.04 10.61
C GLY A 31 -9.50 3.97 9.27
N GLU A 32 -9.22 4.90 8.35
CA GLU A 32 -9.67 4.84 6.96
C GLU A 32 -8.67 4.03 6.13
N GLU A 33 -9.18 3.06 5.37
CA GLU A 33 -8.38 2.23 4.47
C GLU A 33 -8.66 2.61 3.00
N ARG A 34 -7.59 2.68 2.20
CA ARG A 34 -7.65 2.77 0.74
C ARG A 34 -6.68 1.78 0.12
N LYS A 35 -7.00 1.33 -1.09
CA LYS A 35 -6.19 0.36 -1.83
C LYS A 35 -5.89 0.88 -3.23
N SER A 36 -4.70 0.58 -3.73
CA SER A 36 -4.38 0.75 -5.14
C SER A 36 -4.97 -0.39 -5.98
N SER A 37 -4.88 -0.27 -7.30
CA SER A 37 -5.06 -1.38 -8.20
C SER A 37 -3.95 -2.44 -8.03
N VAL A 38 -4.25 -3.67 -8.43
CA VAL A 38 -3.31 -4.79 -8.47
C VAL A 38 -2.48 -4.70 -9.75
N LYS A 39 -1.16 -4.70 -9.62
CA LYS A 39 -0.22 -4.81 -10.75
C LYS A 39 0.31 -6.23 -10.80
N LYS A 40 -0.13 -6.95 -11.83
CA LYS A 40 0.15 -8.37 -11.95
C LYS A 40 1.57 -8.67 -12.41
N ASN A 41 2.09 -9.78 -11.94
CA ASN A 41 3.32 -10.43 -12.40
C ASN A 41 4.55 -9.49 -12.46
N THR A 42 4.81 -8.71 -11.41
CA THR A 42 5.93 -7.76 -11.37
C THR A 42 6.57 -7.63 -9.99
N TYR A 43 7.90 -7.54 -9.97
CA TYR A 43 8.66 -7.15 -8.76
C TYR A 43 8.96 -5.64 -8.70
N SER A 44 8.49 -4.89 -9.69
CA SER A 44 8.68 -3.45 -9.81
C SER A 44 7.37 -2.79 -10.26
N PRO A 45 6.30 -2.85 -9.45
CA PRO A 45 5.01 -2.28 -9.81
C PRO A 45 5.10 -0.76 -9.94
N ASP A 46 4.30 -0.23 -10.86
CA ASP A 46 4.10 1.19 -11.10
C ASP A 46 2.59 1.45 -11.06
N TRP A 47 2.15 2.18 -10.04
CA TRP A 47 0.75 2.48 -9.82
C TRP A 47 0.40 3.85 -10.38
N GLY A 48 1.15 4.89 -10.01
CA GLY A 48 0.84 6.28 -10.36
C GLY A 48 -0.56 6.69 -9.89
N GLU A 49 -1.03 6.13 -8.77
CA GLU A 49 -2.41 6.22 -8.31
C GLU A 49 -2.57 7.20 -7.16
N ARG A 50 -3.54 8.09 -7.29
CA ARG A 50 -3.91 9.04 -6.24
C ARG A 50 -5.02 8.46 -5.37
N LEU A 51 -4.78 8.40 -4.06
CA LEU A 51 -5.72 7.98 -3.04
C LEU A 51 -5.98 9.15 -2.08
N ASP A 52 -7.24 9.58 -2.02
CA ASP A 52 -7.66 10.68 -1.15
C ASP A 52 -8.31 10.17 0.14
N PHE A 53 -7.89 10.78 1.25
CA PHE A 53 -8.41 10.52 2.59
C PHE A 53 -9.11 11.76 3.14
N GLU A 54 -10.25 11.54 3.80
CA GLU A 54 -10.91 12.60 4.54
C GLU A 54 -10.24 12.76 5.89
N VAL A 55 -9.90 14.00 6.24
CA VAL A 55 -9.24 14.32 7.51
C VAL A 55 -10.27 15.07 8.33
N GLU A 56 -10.92 14.37 9.27
CA GLU A 56 -11.82 15.02 10.21
C GLU A 56 -11.02 15.92 11.17
N GLY A 57 -11.44 17.18 11.28
CA GLY A 57 -10.67 18.23 11.94
C GLY A 57 -10.60 18.06 13.46
N GLY A 58 -9.38 18.13 14.02
CA GLY A 58 -9.19 18.13 15.46
C GLY A 58 -7.84 17.61 15.98
N GLY A 59 -6.72 17.97 15.35
CA GLY A 59 -5.48 18.22 16.11
C GLY A 59 -4.46 17.08 16.31
N GLU A 60 -4.71 15.84 15.93
CA GLU A 60 -3.66 14.81 15.98
C GLU A 60 -3.54 14.13 14.62
N VAL A 61 -2.43 14.40 13.94
CA VAL A 61 -2.00 13.57 12.80
C VAL A 61 -1.79 12.17 13.36
N LYS A 62 -2.51 11.20 12.81
CA LYS A 62 -2.44 9.79 13.23
C LYS A 62 -1.40 9.08 12.37
N GLU A 63 -0.77 8.06 12.93
CA GLU A 63 0.15 7.20 12.18
C GLU A 63 -0.52 6.71 10.88
N MET A 64 0.22 6.82 9.77
CA MET A 64 -0.15 6.19 8.51
C MET A 64 0.61 4.88 8.39
N THR A 65 -0.05 3.82 7.93
CA THR A 65 0.63 2.59 7.53
C THR A 65 0.44 2.36 6.04
N VAL A 66 1.53 2.08 5.35
CA VAL A 66 1.51 1.66 3.95
C VAL A 66 2.02 0.23 3.90
N ASP A 67 1.16 -0.67 3.46
CA ASP A 67 1.45 -2.09 3.30
C ASP A 67 1.47 -2.45 1.83
N VAL A 68 2.45 -3.25 1.41
CA VAL A 68 2.47 -3.90 0.10
C VAL A 68 2.04 -5.35 0.27
N TRP A 69 1.12 -5.80 -0.58
CA TRP A 69 0.54 -7.13 -0.56
C TRP A 69 0.66 -7.80 -1.93
N ASP A 70 0.79 -9.12 -1.91
CA ASP A 70 0.68 -10.01 -3.06
C ASP A 70 -0.76 -10.50 -3.16
N TYR A 71 -1.41 -10.31 -4.30
CA TYR A 71 -2.77 -10.78 -4.51
C TYR A 71 -2.78 -12.21 -5.01
N ASP A 72 -3.42 -13.10 -4.26
CA ASP A 72 -3.57 -14.49 -4.64
C ASP A 72 -4.99 -14.76 -5.11
N MET A 73 -5.11 -15.29 -6.33
CA MET A 73 -6.42 -15.70 -6.87
C MET A 73 -7.02 -16.87 -6.07
N VAL A 74 -6.16 -17.74 -5.54
CA VAL A 74 -6.54 -18.92 -4.76
C VAL A 74 -5.76 -18.91 -3.47
N GLY A 75 -6.45 -18.84 -2.33
CA GLY A 75 -5.83 -18.78 -1.02
C GLY A 75 -6.01 -17.42 -0.35
N SER A 76 -5.02 -17.03 0.45
CA SER A 76 -5.01 -15.74 1.16
C SER A 76 -3.86 -14.91 0.62
N ASN A 77 -4.10 -13.61 0.43
CA ASN A 77 -3.07 -12.67 0.01
C ASN A 77 -1.93 -12.60 1.01
N ASP A 78 -0.70 -12.59 0.50
CA ASP A 78 0.51 -12.53 1.32
C ASP A 78 1.00 -11.09 1.53
N LYS A 79 1.42 -10.78 2.76
CA LYS A 79 1.98 -9.48 3.09
C LYS A 79 3.46 -9.43 2.67
N VAL A 80 3.80 -8.51 1.77
CA VAL A 80 5.15 -8.34 1.23
C VAL A 80 6.00 -7.43 2.12
N GLY A 81 5.41 -6.32 2.56
CA GLY A 81 6.14 -5.30 3.33
C GLY A 81 5.21 -4.30 4.01
N SER A 82 5.76 -3.53 4.94
CA SER A 82 5.03 -2.51 5.69
C SER A 82 5.97 -1.38 6.07
N VAL A 83 5.49 -0.16 5.98
CA VAL A 83 6.11 1.02 6.58
C VAL A 83 5.06 1.77 7.39
N ARG A 84 5.49 2.29 8.54
CA ARG A 84 4.71 3.22 9.35
C ARG A 84 5.34 4.59 9.20
N ILE A 85 4.51 5.58 8.88
CA ILE A 85 4.89 6.98 8.74
C ILE A 85 4.25 7.71 9.90
N SER A 86 5.07 8.30 10.74
CA SER A 86 4.60 9.02 11.92
C SER A 86 4.03 10.39 11.53
N ALA A 87 3.23 10.93 12.43
CA ALA A 87 2.70 12.29 12.35
C ALA A 87 3.75 13.38 12.09
N ALA A 88 4.96 13.20 12.60
CA ALA A 88 6.04 14.16 12.46
C ALA A 88 6.70 14.13 11.07
N GLU A 89 6.45 13.08 10.29
CA GLU A 89 6.99 12.82 8.97
C GLU A 89 5.98 13.09 7.84
N LEU A 90 4.72 13.38 8.19
CA LEU A 90 3.63 13.76 7.29
C LEU A 90 3.46 15.29 7.24
#